data_AF-A0A6L9J2Z1-F1
#
_entry.id   AF-A0A6L9J2Z1-F1
#
_cell.length_a   1.000
_cell.length_b   1.000
_cell.length_c   1.000
_cell.angle_alpha   90.00
_cell.angle_beta   90.00
_cell.angle_gamma   90.00
#
_symmetry.space_group_name_H-M   'P 1'
#
loop_
_entity.id
_entity.type
_entity.pdbx_description
1 polymer ?
#
loop_
_entity_poly.entity_id
_entity_poly.type
_entity_poly.pdbx_seq_one_letter_code
_entity_poly.pdbx_strand_id
1 'polypeptide(L)'
;MASLYDKAASAILDKLWEDYEFRDFFYDLGYELADLGPLIHDVFVPAYLGVKRRLEGGALEMLEAQVTQDLLSPLYDRPNFREMWEQWDQPTRDAFLREQSEMQLGLLLVMVYESELREAYKDAFLIYLG
;
A
#
# COMPACT_ATOMS: atom_id res chain seq x y z
N MET A 1 -4.15 -3.54 16.38
CA MET A 1 -3.03 -2.77 15.79
C MET A 1 -3.17 -2.90 14.30
N ALA A 2 -3.13 -1.80 13.55
CA ALA A 2 -3.07 -1.89 12.10
C ALA A 2 -1.76 -2.61 11.71
N SER A 3 -1.87 -3.63 10.86
CA SER A 3 -0.72 -4.35 10.34
C SER A 3 0.09 -3.46 9.40
N LEU A 4 1.37 -3.81 9.21
CA LEU A 4 2.25 -3.24 8.18
C LEU A 4 1.53 -3.08 6.83
N TYR A 5 0.77 -4.11 6.46
CA TYR A 5 0.08 -4.20 5.17
C TYR A 5 -1.21 -3.39 5.11
N ASP A 6 -1.84 -3.07 6.26
CA ASP A 6 -3.08 -2.30 6.29
C ASP A 6 -2.84 -0.89 5.73
N LYS A 7 -1.71 -0.27 6.08
CA LYS A 7 -1.33 1.05 5.57
C LYS A 7 -1.02 1.03 4.09
N ALA A 8 -0.31 0.00 3.62
CA ALA A 8 -0.01 -0.15 2.20
C ALA A 8 -1.29 -0.39 1.38
N ALA A 9 -2.16 -1.29 1.83
CA ALA A 9 -3.44 -1.56 1.17
C ALA A 9 -4.38 -0.34 1.18
N SER A 10 -4.41 0.42 2.27
CA SER A 10 -5.15 1.68 2.34
C SER A 10 -4.60 2.71 1.35
N ALA A 11 -3.28 2.90 1.28
CA ALA A 11 -2.67 3.84 0.35
C ALA A 11 -2.90 3.43 -1.12
N ILE A 12 -2.88 2.13 -1.42
CA ILE A 12 -3.24 1.59 -2.74
C ILE A 12 -4.70 1.91 -3.04
N LEU A 13 -5.63 1.62 -2.10
CA LEU A 13 -7.05 1.90 -2.29
C LEU A 13 -7.28 3.39 -2.58
N ASP A 14 -6.72 4.28 -1.77
CA ASP A 14 -6.81 5.73 -1.95
C ASP A 14 -6.29 6.14 -3.33
N LYS A 15 -5.17 5.57 -3.77
CA LYS A 15 -4.58 5.87 -5.06
C LYS A 15 -5.44 5.39 -6.22
N LEU A 16 -5.98 4.18 -6.14
CA LEU A 16 -6.90 3.62 -7.15
C LEU A 16 -8.22 4.39 -7.19
N TRP A 17 -8.68 4.93 -6.07
CA TRP A 17 -9.91 5.73 -5.97
C TRP A 17 -9.85 7.06 -6.72
N GLU A 18 -8.65 7.54 -7.06
CA GLU A 18 -8.47 8.72 -7.92
C GLU A 18 -9.02 8.45 -9.34
N ASP A 19 -8.99 7.20 -9.80
CA ASP A 19 -9.56 6.78 -11.09
C ASP A 19 -11.09 6.68 -11.03
N TYR A 20 -11.75 7.26 -12.04
CA TYR A 20 -13.21 7.32 -12.07
C TYR A 20 -13.87 5.96 -12.30
N GLU A 21 -13.31 5.11 -13.16
CA GLU A 21 -13.90 3.79 -13.46
C GLU A 21 -13.77 2.83 -12.29
N PHE A 22 -12.67 2.91 -11.55
CA PHE A 22 -12.48 2.14 -10.33
C PHE A 22 -13.48 2.57 -9.26
N ARG A 23 -13.66 3.89 -9.08
CA ARG A 23 -14.62 4.44 -8.13
C ARG A 23 -16.08 4.13 -8.50
N ASP A 24 -16.44 4.30 -9.76
CA ASP A 24 -17.81 4.09 -10.25
C ASP A 24 -18.25 2.63 -10.04
N PHE A 25 -17.34 1.67 -10.16
CA PHE A 25 -17.62 0.27 -9.82
C PHE A 25 -18.14 0.09 -8.39
N PHE A 26 -17.57 0.76 -7.38
CA PHE A 26 -18.05 0.65 -6.00
C PHE A 26 -19.35 1.44 -5.79
N TYR A 27 -19.49 2.59 -6.43
CA TYR A 27 -20.73 3.36 -6.36
C TYR A 27 -21.92 2.62 -6.98
N ASP A 28 -21.72 1.90 -8.08
CA ASP A 28 -22.76 1.05 -8.69
C ASP A 28 -23.22 -0.08 -7.75
N LEU A 29 -22.35 -0.50 -6.84
CA LEU A 29 -22.64 -1.47 -5.78
C LEU A 29 -23.19 -0.81 -4.49
N GLY A 30 -23.27 0.53 -4.44
CA GLY A 30 -23.79 1.30 -3.31
C GLY A 30 -22.79 1.59 -2.19
N TYR A 31 -21.49 1.55 -2.47
CA TYR A 31 -20.41 1.77 -1.49
C TYR A 31 -19.59 3.01 -1.81
N GLU A 32 -19.25 3.80 -0.79
CA GLU A 32 -18.29 4.90 -0.88
C GLU A 32 -16.94 4.52 -0.24
N LEU A 33 -15.89 5.32 -0.45
CA LEU A 33 -14.56 5.06 0.10
C LEU A 33 -14.58 4.87 1.63
N ALA A 34 -15.42 5.64 2.33
CA ALA A 34 -15.56 5.54 3.79
C ALA A 34 -16.08 4.17 4.24
N ASP A 35 -16.89 3.50 3.43
CA ASP A 35 -17.43 2.17 3.71
C ASP A 35 -16.39 1.06 3.46
N LEU A 36 -15.38 1.34 2.64
CA LEU A 36 -14.30 0.41 2.31
C LEU A 36 -13.18 0.40 3.36
N GLY A 37 -13.00 1.50 4.10
CA GLY A 37 -11.97 1.63 5.15
C GLY A 37 -12.00 0.50 6.20
N PRO A 38 -13.16 0.12 6.75
CA PRO A 38 -13.28 -1.02 7.65
C PRO A 38 -12.89 -2.37 7.04
N LEU A 39 -12.91 -2.49 5.71
CA LEU A 39 -12.63 -3.74 4.97
C LEU A 39 -11.15 -3.90 4.60
N ILE A 40 -10.31 -2.90 4.87
CA ILE A 40 -8.88 -2.91 4.53
C ILE A 40 -8.20 -4.20 4.96
N HIS A 41 -8.35 -4.57 6.24
CA HIS A 41 -7.64 -5.72 6.80
C HIS A 41 -8.13 -7.05 6.23
N ASP A 42 -9.45 -7.22 6.13
CA ASP A 42 -10.05 -8.53 5.82
C ASP A 42 -10.20 -8.79 4.32
N VAL A 43 -10.26 -7.73 3.49
CA VAL A 43 -10.53 -7.83 2.05
C VAL A 43 -9.32 -7.37 1.23
N PHE A 44 -8.84 -6.15 1.46
CA PHE A 44 -7.87 -5.52 0.56
C PHE A 44 -6.41 -5.91 0.85
N VAL A 45 -6.05 -6.19 2.11
CA VAL A 45 -4.73 -6.73 2.45
C VAL A 45 -4.48 -8.10 1.81
N PRO A 46 -5.40 -9.10 1.90
CA PRO A 46 -5.23 -10.35 1.17
C PRO A 46 -5.10 -10.17 -0.36
N ALA A 47 -5.88 -9.27 -0.95
CA ALA A 47 -5.81 -8.97 -2.38
C ALA A 47 -4.43 -8.41 -2.78
N TYR A 48 -3.95 -7.43 -2.03
CA TYR A 48 -2.62 -6.84 -2.20
C TYR A 48 -1.51 -7.90 -2.08
N LEU A 49 -1.53 -8.69 -1.02
CA LEU A 49 -0.53 -9.75 -0.81
C LEU A 49 -0.60 -10.83 -1.90
N GLY A 50 -1.79 -11.10 -2.44
CA GLY A 50 -1.99 -11.99 -3.59
C GLY A 50 -1.29 -11.46 -4.85
N VAL A 51 -1.40 -10.16 -5.14
CA VAL A 51 -0.66 -9.51 -6.24
C VAL A 51 0.84 -9.58 -5.98
N LYS A 52 1.29 -9.18 -4.78
CA LYS A 52 2.71 -9.18 -4.40
C LYS A 52 3.34 -10.56 -4.58
N ARG A 53 2.68 -11.63 -4.12
CA ARG A 53 3.16 -13.01 -4.28
C ARG A 53 3.30 -13.44 -5.74
N ARG A 54 2.45 -12.95 -6.64
CA ARG A 54 2.57 -13.25 -8.09
C ARG A 54 3.78 -12.56 -8.73
N LEU A 55 4.30 -11.50 -8.10
CA LEU A 55 5.44 -10.72 -8.58
C LEU A 55 6.77 -11.14 -7.94
N GLU A 56 6.75 -12.03 -6.94
CA GLU A 56 7.94 -12.59 -6.30
C GLU A 56 8.84 -13.31 -7.34
N GLY A 57 10.16 -13.12 -7.24
CA GLY A 57 11.15 -13.80 -8.08
C GLY A 57 11.75 -12.97 -9.22
N GLY A 58 11.72 -11.64 -9.17
CA GLY A 58 12.48 -10.78 -10.07
C GLY A 58 12.19 -9.27 -9.92
N ALA A 59 11.01 -8.84 -10.38
CA ALA A 59 10.67 -7.41 -10.46
C ALA A 59 10.41 -6.78 -9.08
N LEU A 60 9.89 -7.57 -8.14
CA LEU A 60 9.60 -7.13 -6.78
C LEU A 60 10.87 -6.79 -6.02
N GLU A 61 11.90 -7.63 -6.11
CA GLU A 61 13.16 -7.48 -5.39
C GLU A 61 13.94 -6.23 -5.86
N MET A 62 13.85 -5.89 -7.15
CA MET A 62 14.42 -4.65 -7.70
C MET A 62 13.68 -3.41 -7.18
N LEU A 63 12.34 -3.47 -7.11
CA LEU A 63 11.52 -2.38 -6.58
C LEU A 63 11.75 -2.18 -5.07
N GLU A 64 11.84 -3.25 -4.28
CA GLU A 64 12.12 -3.18 -2.84
C GLU A 64 13.47 -2.53 -2.53
N ALA A 65 14.49 -2.82 -3.34
CA ALA A 65 15.82 -2.20 -3.22
C ALA A 65 15.79 -0.70 -3.55
N GLN A 66 15.06 -0.29 -4.59
CA GLN A 66 14.91 1.11 -5.00
C GLN A 66 14.19 1.93 -3.93
N VAL A 67 13.08 1.39 -3.40
CA VAL A 67 12.26 2.06 -2.37
C VAL A 67 13.07 2.42 -1.14
N THR A 68 13.89 1.50 -0.64
CA THR A 68 14.65 1.72 0.60
C THR A 68 15.67 2.86 0.45
N GLN A 69 16.28 3.01 -0.73
CA GLN A 69 17.24 4.08 -1.01
C GLN A 69 16.55 5.43 -1.23
N ASP A 70 15.42 5.44 -1.94
CA ASP A 70 14.68 6.67 -2.26
C ASP A 70 13.93 7.24 -1.07
N LEU A 71 13.51 6.40 -0.11
CA LEU A 71 12.69 6.82 1.01
C LEU A 71 13.44 7.67 2.04
N LEU A 72 14.68 7.29 2.37
CA LEU A 72 15.39 7.90 3.48
C LEU A 72 16.04 9.23 3.14
N SER A 73 16.63 9.33 1.95
CA SER A 73 17.39 10.52 1.53
C SER A 73 16.61 11.83 1.70
N PRO A 74 15.40 11.99 1.12
CA PRO A 74 14.67 13.25 1.20
C PRO A 74 14.04 13.53 2.58
N LEU A 75 13.81 12.49 3.39
CA LEU A 75 13.33 12.66 4.76
C LEU A 75 14.46 13.12 5.69
N TYR A 76 15.66 12.56 5.54
CA TYR A 76 16.83 12.89 6.35
C TYR A 76 17.34 14.32 6.14
N ASP A 77 17.01 14.92 4.99
CA ASP A 77 17.28 16.32 4.70
C ASP A 77 16.37 17.29 5.47
N ARG A 78 15.27 16.82 6.07
CA ARG A 78 14.38 17.64 6.90
C ARG A 78 14.91 17.71 8.34
N PRO A 79 15.22 18.90 8.89
CA PRO A 79 15.82 19.04 10.22
C PRO A 79 15.01 18.35 11.33
N ASN A 80 13.69 18.57 11.35
CA ASN A 80 12.81 17.98 12.36
C ASN A 80 12.77 16.44 12.29
N PHE A 81 12.85 15.87 11.08
CA PHE A 81 12.86 14.41 10.92
C PHE A 81 14.20 13.83 11.37
N ARG A 82 15.32 14.50 11.04
CA ARG A 82 16.66 14.08 11.49
C ARG A 82 16.77 14.03 13.00
N GLU A 83 16.30 15.06 13.70
CA GLU A 83 16.34 15.11 15.17
C GLU A 83 15.49 13.99 15.79
N MET A 84 14.31 13.72 15.25
CA MET A 84 13.46 12.59 15.69
C MET A 84 14.13 11.24 15.39
N TRP A 85 14.70 11.09 14.20
CA TRP A 85 15.37 9.87 13.76
C TRP A 85 16.55 9.54 14.68
N GLU A 86 17.39 10.52 15.02
CA GLU A 86 18.53 10.36 15.91
C GLU A 86 18.12 9.94 17.34
N GLN A 87 16.92 10.31 17.79
CA GLN A 87 16.36 9.95 19.10
C GLN A 87 15.70 8.57 19.14
N TRP A 88 15.32 8.00 18.00
CA TRP A 88 14.73 6.67 17.94
C TRP A 88 15.76 5.56 18.18
N ASP A 89 15.33 4.50 18.86
CA ASP A 89 16.12 3.28 18.95
C ASP A 89 16.10 2.52 17.62
N GLN A 90 17.04 1.58 17.47
CA GLN A 90 17.17 0.79 16.23
C GLN A 90 15.88 0.04 15.87
N PRO A 91 15.17 -0.62 16.81
CA PRO A 91 13.90 -1.28 16.51
C PRO A 91 12.82 -0.34 15.96
N THR A 92 12.69 0.87 16.49
CA THR A 92 11.71 1.86 16.00
C THR A 92 12.07 2.32 14.59
N ARG A 93 13.35 2.57 14.31
CA ARG A 93 13.82 2.90 12.97
C ARG A 93 13.54 1.77 11.97
N ASP A 94 13.84 0.53 12.33
CA ASP A 94 13.61 -0.63 11.48
C ASP A 94 12.11 -0.83 11.20
N ALA A 95 11.24 -0.63 12.21
CA ALA A 95 9.80 -0.69 12.04
C ALA A 95 9.28 0.42 11.11
N PHE A 96 9.76 1.66 11.30
CA PHE A 96 9.42 2.77 10.43
C PHE A 96 9.85 2.51 8.98
N LEU A 97 11.08 2.03 8.77
CA LEU A 97 11.57 1.71 7.43
C LEU A 97 10.74 0.62 6.77
N ARG A 98 10.43 -0.47 7.49
CA ARG A 98 9.56 -1.52 6.93
C ARG A 98 8.20 -0.97 6.54
N GLU A 99 7.59 -0.17 7.40
CA GLU A 99 6.28 0.43 7.15
C GLU A 99 6.27 1.34 5.94
N GLN A 100 7.20 2.29 5.90
CA GLN A 100 7.28 3.25 4.83
C GLN A 100 7.70 2.60 3.51
N SER A 101 8.62 1.63 3.56
CA SER A 101 8.99 0.86 2.37
C SER A 101 7.82 0.05 1.82
N GLU A 102 7.01 -0.60 2.65
CA GLU A 102 5.85 -1.35 2.17
C GLU A 102 4.79 -0.45 1.54
N MET A 103 4.51 0.70 2.18
CA MET A 103 3.57 1.69 1.64
C MET A 103 4.05 2.25 0.30
N GLN A 104 5.32 2.64 0.21
CA GLN A 104 5.92 3.16 -1.02
C GLN A 104 5.97 2.09 -2.13
N LEU A 105 6.27 0.84 -1.77
CA LEU A 105 6.21 -0.28 -2.69
C LEU A 105 4.79 -0.47 -3.23
N GLY A 106 3.77 -0.42 -2.36
CA GLY A 106 2.37 -0.48 -2.76
C GLY A 106 2.01 0.59 -3.80
N LEU A 107 2.42 1.83 -3.58
CA LEU A 107 2.20 2.94 -4.52
C LEU A 107 2.96 2.75 -5.84
N LEU A 108 4.20 2.26 -5.82
CA LEU A 108 4.93 1.92 -7.04
C LEU A 108 4.27 0.79 -7.82
N LEU A 109 3.74 -0.22 -7.12
CA LEU A 109 3.00 -1.29 -7.76
C LEU A 109 1.73 -0.76 -8.43
N VAL A 110 1.05 0.25 -7.86
CA VAL A 110 -0.06 0.92 -8.56
C VAL A 110 0.43 1.59 -9.84
N MET A 111 1.59 2.26 -9.82
CA MET A 111 2.11 2.93 -11.03
C MET A 111 2.49 1.97 -12.16
N VAL A 112 2.90 0.74 -11.83
CA VAL A 112 3.44 -0.23 -12.81
C VAL A 112 2.43 -1.32 -13.16
N TYR A 113 1.59 -1.71 -12.21
CA TYR A 113 0.64 -2.84 -12.27
C TYR A 113 -0.77 -2.39 -11.85
N GLU A 114 -1.17 -1.20 -12.29
CA GLU A 114 -2.45 -0.58 -11.93
C GLU A 114 -3.62 -1.53 -12.19
N SER A 115 -3.69 -2.10 -13.39
CA SER A 115 -4.76 -3.00 -13.82
C SER A 115 -4.85 -4.24 -12.94
N GLU A 116 -3.72 -4.87 -12.63
CA GLU A 116 -3.67 -6.08 -11.80
C GLU A 116 -4.12 -5.81 -10.37
N LEU A 117 -3.79 -4.64 -9.81
CA LEU A 117 -4.24 -4.22 -8.48
C LEU A 117 -5.72 -3.83 -8.48
N ARG A 118 -6.18 -3.10 -9.50
CA ARG A 118 -7.60 -2.74 -9.66
C ARG A 118 -8.49 -3.97 -9.70
N GLU A 119 -8.18 -4.91 -10.57
CA GLU A 119 -8.97 -6.13 -10.71
C GLU A 119 -8.88 -6.98 -9.44
N ALA A 120 -7.70 -7.10 -8.81
CA ALA A 120 -7.59 -7.83 -7.55
C ALA A 120 -8.45 -7.22 -6.42
N TYR A 121 -8.54 -5.89 -6.33
CA TYR A 121 -9.34 -5.21 -5.31
C TYR A 121 -10.83 -5.36 -5.59
N LYS A 122 -11.25 -5.23 -6.85
CA LYS A 122 -12.64 -5.46 -7.28
C LYS A 122 -13.06 -6.91 -7.03
N ASP A 123 -12.26 -7.88 -7.45
CA ASP A 123 -12.53 -9.30 -7.26
C ASP A 123 -12.64 -9.67 -5.79
N ALA A 124 -11.70 -9.19 -4.96
CA ALA A 124 -11.75 -9.44 -3.51
C ALA A 124 -13.01 -8.85 -2.88
N PHE A 125 -13.43 -7.66 -3.31
CA PHE A 125 -14.65 -7.04 -2.84
C PHE A 125 -15.91 -7.81 -3.28
N LEU A 126 -15.98 -8.28 -4.54
CA LEU A 126 -17.09 -9.11 -4.99
C LEU A 126 -17.19 -10.41 -4.19
N ILE A 127 -16.06 -11.07 -3.93
CA ILE A 127 -16.01 -12.27 -3.10
C ILE A 127 -16.54 -12.00 -1.68
N TYR A 128 -16.26 -10.82 -1.12
CA TYR A 128 -16.77 -10.41 0.18
C TYR A 128 -18.31 -10.25 0.19
N LEU A 129 -18.91 -9.81 -0.92
CA LEU A 129 -20.36 -9.64 -1.03
C LEU A 129 -21.14 -10.96 -1.17
N GLY A 130 -20.51 -12.02 -1.68
CA GLY A 130 -21.09 -13.37 -1.83
C GLY A 130 -21.42 -13.76 -3.26
#